data_AF-A0ABD2SHS5-F1
#
_entry.id   AF-A0ABD2SHS5-F1
#
_cell.length_a   1.000
_cell.length_b   1.000
_cell.length_c   1.000
_cell.angle_alpha   90.00
_cell.angle_beta   90.00
_cell.angle_gamma   90.00
#
_symmetry.space_group_name_H-M   'P 1'
#
loop_
_entity.id
_entity.type
_entity.pdbx_description
1 polymer ?
#
loop_
_entity_poly.entity_id
_entity_poly.type
_entity_poly.pdbx_seq_one_letter_code
_entity_poly.pdbx_strand_id
1 'polypeptide(L)'
;MSTLLGFTSLYNFLGESIFLFLLSITNRCADAHALSGLVKKWFQELKEGLEEQMQARFVFKINLLGSTNQISCNLCTSFNQIIDEFVPCKSCRCHGIPFDNSRTNPTDMSSCPVTGVKLGVLDLVDSSVKIGEHTILYMPSFQCCQDLQKVPLPTNFNVVERTNLSSLDEGIILGASYIVTPAFSGLDDTDKSELNVKLFRVLCGILHSLDQGLVCSSNCNIETAKQTSFLCYYILLPSEKGVMILRRLAGSEEVFPVPDITNIACIPVSKDIESSLQASLLKV
;
A
#
# COMPACT_ATOMS: atom_id res chain seq x y z
N MET A 1 -8.21 -7.56 29.64
CA MET A 1 -8.51 -6.11 29.65
C MET A 1 -7.46 -5.28 28.89
N SER A 2 -6.55 -5.90 28.13
CA SER A 2 -5.36 -5.25 27.55
C SER A 2 -5.35 -5.25 26.01
N THR A 3 -6.32 -5.91 25.36
CA THR A 3 -6.53 -5.96 23.91
C THR A 3 -7.27 -4.75 23.35
N LEU A 4 -7.85 -3.89 24.20
CA LEU A 4 -8.60 -2.69 23.80
C LEU A 4 -7.72 -1.45 23.56
N LEU A 5 -6.46 -1.46 23.99
CA LEU A 5 -5.56 -0.28 23.93
C LEU A 5 -4.79 -0.16 22.59
N GLY A 6 -4.63 -1.25 21.84
CA GLY A 6 -4.01 -1.21 20.50
C GLY A 6 -4.98 -0.77 19.41
N PHE A 7 -6.22 -1.25 19.47
CA PHE A 7 -7.28 -0.88 18.53
C PHE A 7 -7.74 0.56 18.66
N THR A 8 -7.73 1.13 19.88
CA THR A 8 -8.11 2.53 20.12
C THR A 8 -7.14 3.52 19.49
N SER A 9 -5.85 3.21 19.36
CA SER A 9 -4.87 4.12 18.74
C SER A 9 -5.07 4.25 17.21
N LEU A 10 -5.32 3.14 16.51
CA LEU A 10 -5.63 3.16 15.07
C LEU A 10 -7.00 3.79 14.79
N TYR A 11 -8.00 3.51 15.64
CA TYR A 11 -9.33 4.13 15.55
C TYR A 11 -9.28 5.64 15.77
N ASN A 12 -8.44 6.10 16.69
CA ASN A 12 -8.24 7.53 16.93
C ASN A 12 -7.43 8.20 15.81
N PHE A 13 -6.51 7.49 15.16
CA PHE A 13 -5.75 8.03 14.01
C PHE A 13 -6.62 8.20 12.76
N LEU A 14 -7.40 7.18 12.39
CA LEU A 14 -8.37 7.27 11.30
C LEU A 14 -9.50 8.23 11.67
N GLY A 15 -9.97 8.18 12.92
CA GLY A 15 -11.00 9.08 13.45
C GLY A 15 -10.59 10.55 13.40
N GLU A 16 -9.37 10.91 13.82
CA GLU A 16 -8.88 12.29 13.79
C GLU A 16 -8.53 12.79 12.38
N SER A 17 -7.98 11.92 11.52
CA SER A 17 -7.66 12.30 10.13
C SER A 17 -8.94 12.52 9.32
N ILE A 18 -9.95 11.68 9.52
CA ILE A 18 -11.29 11.87 8.97
C ILE A 18 -11.99 13.05 9.63
N PHE A 19 -11.79 13.30 10.92
CA PHE A 19 -12.34 14.47 11.62
C PHE A 19 -11.76 15.79 11.06
N LEU A 20 -10.47 15.86 10.78
CA LEU A 20 -9.84 17.03 10.16
C LEU A 20 -10.31 17.23 8.70
N PHE A 21 -10.47 16.14 7.94
CA PHE A 21 -11.08 16.18 6.60
C PHE A 21 -12.54 16.64 6.65
N LEU A 22 -13.31 16.14 7.62
CA LEU A 22 -14.69 16.56 7.88
C LEU A 22 -14.76 18.03 8.33
N LEU A 23 -13.84 18.52 9.17
CA LEU A 23 -13.81 19.92 9.63
C LEU A 23 -13.54 20.90 8.48
N SER A 24 -12.71 20.48 7.52
CA SER A 24 -12.44 21.23 6.29
C SER A 24 -13.67 21.32 5.37
N ILE A 25 -14.47 20.25 5.32
CA ILE A 25 -15.67 20.16 4.46
C ILE A 25 -16.92 20.77 5.12
N THR A 26 -17.11 20.61 6.43
CA THR A 26 -18.27 21.15 7.15
C THR A 26 -18.30 22.67 7.19
N ASN A 27 -17.14 23.33 7.07
CA ASN A 27 -17.07 24.79 6.96
C ASN A 27 -17.51 25.32 5.57
N ARG A 28 -17.76 24.45 4.59
CA ARG A 28 -18.12 24.84 3.21
C ARG A 28 -19.42 24.22 2.67
N CYS A 29 -20.12 23.36 3.41
CA CYS A 29 -21.28 22.61 2.89
C CYS A 29 -22.49 22.65 3.82
N ALA A 30 -23.65 23.09 3.31
CA ALA A 30 -24.90 23.28 4.07
C ALA A 30 -25.59 21.96 4.50
N ASP A 31 -25.14 20.80 3.99
CA ASP A 31 -25.71 19.49 4.32
C ASP A 31 -24.67 18.55 4.96
N ALA A 32 -24.12 19.00 6.09
CA ALA A 32 -23.14 18.26 6.88
C ALA A 32 -23.68 16.91 7.41
N HIS A 33 -25.00 16.77 7.53
CA HIS A 33 -25.64 15.57 8.07
C HIS A 33 -25.70 14.43 7.04
N ALA A 34 -26.04 14.72 5.78
CA ALA A 34 -25.99 13.73 4.70
C ALA A 34 -24.56 13.20 4.48
N LEU A 35 -23.58 14.09 4.53
CA LEU A 35 -22.16 13.75 4.36
C LEU A 35 -21.63 12.92 5.54
N SER A 36 -22.05 13.22 6.78
CA SER A 36 -21.74 12.41 7.96
C SER A 36 -22.31 10.99 7.87
N GLY A 37 -23.53 10.84 7.35
CA GLY A 37 -24.16 9.54 7.14
C GLY A 37 -23.41 8.69 6.10
N LEU A 38 -23.00 9.31 4.99
CA LEU A 38 -22.20 8.66 3.95
C LEU A 38 -20.82 8.24 4.46
N VAL A 39 -20.13 9.12 5.20
CA VAL A 39 -18.81 8.81 5.77
C VAL A 39 -18.88 7.68 6.80
N LYS A 40 -19.94 7.63 7.63
CA LYS A 40 -20.13 6.51 8.57
C LYS A 40 -20.41 5.19 7.86
N LYS A 41 -21.25 5.22 6.81
CA LYS A 41 -21.57 4.02 6.04
C LYS A 41 -20.37 3.52 5.24
N TRP A 42 -19.63 4.42 4.58
CA TRP A 42 -18.34 4.10 3.99
C TRP A 42 -17.38 3.53 5.02
N PHE A 43 -17.21 4.17 6.18
CA PHE A 43 -16.34 3.64 7.23
C PHE A 43 -16.73 2.22 7.68
N GLN A 44 -18.01 1.90 7.73
CA GLN A 44 -18.51 0.57 8.06
C GLN A 44 -18.23 -0.46 6.95
N GLU A 45 -18.36 -0.09 5.69
CA GLU A 45 -17.98 -0.91 4.53
C GLU A 45 -16.46 -1.10 4.43
N LEU A 46 -15.67 -0.06 4.74
CA LEU A 46 -14.19 -0.14 4.80
C LEU A 46 -13.72 -1.08 5.94
N LYS A 47 -14.52 -1.22 7.02
CA LYS A 47 -14.20 -2.06 8.18
C LYS A 47 -14.21 -3.56 7.85
N GLU A 48 -15.01 -3.98 6.87
CA GLU A 48 -15.09 -5.38 6.41
C GLU A 48 -13.85 -5.79 5.58
N GLY A 49 -13.11 -4.83 5.00
CA GLY A 49 -11.87 -5.08 4.25
C GLY A 49 -10.56 -5.10 5.07
N LEU A 50 -10.63 -4.79 6.38
CA LEU A 50 -9.45 -4.70 7.27
C LEU A 50 -8.93 -6.06 7.78
N GLU A 51 -9.52 -7.18 7.36
CA GLU A 51 -9.21 -8.51 7.92
C GLU A 51 -7.90 -9.11 7.40
N GLU A 52 -7.39 -8.72 6.22
CA GLU A 52 -6.13 -9.25 5.69
C GLU A 52 -4.92 -8.45 6.15
N GLN A 53 -4.49 -8.68 7.39
CA GLN A 53 -3.21 -8.16 7.89
C GLN A 53 -2.05 -8.99 7.35
N MET A 54 -1.09 -8.35 6.68
CA MET A 54 0.13 -9.02 6.24
C MET A 54 1.13 -9.07 7.40
N GLN A 55 1.62 -10.27 7.74
CA GLN A 55 2.69 -10.40 8.72
C GLN A 55 4.04 -10.02 8.12
N ALA A 56 4.80 -9.22 8.86
CA ALA A 56 6.12 -8.74 8.47
C ALA A 56 7.13 -8.87 9.59
N ARG A 57 8.40 -8.85 9.22
CA ARG A 57 9.52 -8.84 10.16
C ARG A 57 10.60 -7.89 9.70
N PHE A 58 10.98 -6.97 10.56
CA PHE A 58 12.14 -6.10 10.37
C PHE A 58 13.37 -6.75 10.98
N VAL A 59 14.36 -7.06 10.17
CA VAL A 59 15.58 -7.76 10.56
C VAL A 59 16.75 -6.77 10.55
N PHE A 60 17.41 -6.65 11.69
CA PHE A 60 18.55 -5.76 11.91
C PHE A 60 19.85 -6.54 11.78
N LYS A 61 20.88 -5.89 11.24
CA LYS A 61 22.24 -6.47 11.14
C LYS A 61 22.87 -6.72 12.51
N ILE A 62 22.45 -5.94 13.51
CA ILE A 62 22.93 -6.03 14.88
C ILE A 62 21.77 -6.38 15.81
N ASN A 63 22.08 -6.96 16.97
CA ASN A 63 21.07 -7.18 18.01
C ASN A 63 20.62 -5.84 18.59
N LEU A 64 19.31 -5.67 18.71
CA LEU A 64 18.69 -4.50 19.32
C LEU A 64 18.76 -4.56 20.85
N LEU A 65 18.41 -5.72 21.41
CA LEU A 65 18.45 -5.96 22.85
C LEU A 65 18.72 -7.45 23.12
N GLY A 66 19.78 -7.73 23.87
CA GLY A 66 20.25 -9.10 24.12
C GLY A 66 20.62 -9.82 22.82
N SER A 67 19.95 -10.93 22.54
CA SER A 67 20.09 -11.72 21.30
C SER A 67 19.04 -11.40 20.23
N THR A 68 18.13 -10.45 20.49
CA THR A 68 17.03 -10.15 19.56
C THR A 68 17.48 -9.13 18.51
N ASN A 69 17.54 -9.56 17.25
CA ASN A 69 17.85 -8.72 16.08
C ASN A 69 16.66 -8.47 15.16
N GLN A 70 15.44 -8.80 15.59
CA GLN A 70 14.26 -8.71 14.73
C GLN A 70 13.06 -8.17 15.50
N ILE A 71 12.19 -7.44 14.79
CA ILE A 71 10.90 -6.97 15.29
C ILE A 71 9.80 -7.52 14.38
N SER A 72 8.85 -8.24 14.97
CA SER A 72 7.69 -8.79 14.27
C SER A 72 6.55 -7.77 14.24
N CYS A 73 5.93 -7.60 13.08
CA CYS A 73 4.93 -6.57 12.84
C CYS A 73 3.77 -7.08 11.99
N ASN A 74 2.64 -6.38 12.06
CA ASN A 74 1.54 -6.49 11.13
C ASN A 74 1.51 -5.24 10.26
N LEU A 75 1.30 -5.44 8.96
CA LEU A 75 1.10 -4.40 7.97
C LEU A 75 -0.39 -4.33 7.62
N CYS A 76 -0.96 -3.14 7.73
CA CYS A 76 -2.32 -2.85 7.32
C CYS A 76 -2.29 -1.80 6.20
N THR A 77 -3.09 -2.00 5.16
CA THR A 77 -3.28 -0.97 4.12
C THR A 77 -3.92 0.27 4.76
N SER A 78 -3.39 1.45 4.43
CA SER A 78 -3.93 2.72 4.97
C SER A 78 -5.12 3.27 4.19
N PHE A 79 -5.47 2.63 3.07
CA PHE A 79 -6.60 3.00 2.22
C PHE A 79 -7.13 1.75 1.51
N ASN A 80 -8.42 1.79 1.16
CA ASN A 80 -8.98 0.84 0.21
C ASN A 80 -8.67 1.33 -1.20
N GLN A 81 -7.99 0.49 -2.00
CA GLN A 81 -7.75 0.80 -3.40
C GLN A 81 -9.11 0.92 -4.08
N ILE A 82 -9.36 2.07 -4.72
CA ILE A 82 -10.40 2.16 -5.73
C ILE A 82 -9.86 1.34 -6.90
N ILE A 83 -10.26 0.07 -6.95
CA ILE A 83 -9.95 -0.80 -8.08
C ILE A 83 -10.95 -0.37 -9.16
N ASP A 84 -10.47 0.39 -10.14
CA ASP A 84 -11.13 0.39 -11.45
C ASP A 84 -11.20 -1.08 -11.86
N GLU A 85 -12.40 -1.65 -11.99
CA GLU A 85 -12.69 -3.10 -11.98
C GLU A 85 -11.99 -3.92 -13.09
N PHE A 86 -10.68 -4.05 -13.00
CA PHE A 86 -9.83 -4.83 -13.87
C PHE A 86 -9.64 -6.20 -13.21
N VAL A 87 -10.47 -7.16 -13.58
CA VAL A 87 -10.39 -8.52 -13.03
C VAL A 87 -9.57 -9.39 -13.99
N PRO A 88 -8.38 -9.88 -13.58
CA PRO A 88 -7.63 -10.82 -14.41
C PRO A 88 -8.48 -12.05 -14.72
N CYS A 89 -8.52 -12.44 -15.99
CA CYS A 89 -9.29 -13.60 -16.43
C CYS A 89 -8.48 -14.43 -17.43
N LYS A 90 -8.77 -15.73 -17.46
CA LYS A 90 -8.29 -16.60 -18.53
C LYS A 90 -9.31 -16.55 -19.65
N SER A 91 -8.86 -16.49 -20.90
CA SER A 91 -9.73 -16.54 -22.07
C SER A 91 -9.26 -17.56 -23.09
N CYS A 92 -10.16 -18.12 -23.92
CA CYS A 92 -9.71 -19.00 -25.00
C CYS A 92 -8.98 -18.19 -26.07
N ARG A 93 -7.86 -18.70 -26.57
CA ARG A 93 -7.10 -18.09 -27.66
C ARG A 93 -7.89 -17.97 -28.96
N CYS A 94 -8.87 -18.85 -29.13
CA CYS A 94 -9.74 -18.92 -30.29
C CYS A 94 -10.69 -17.72 -30.46
N HIS A 95 -11.33 -17.27 -29.37
CA HIS A 95 -12.45 -16.32 -29.42
C HIS A 95 -12.35 -15.22 -28.35
N GLY A 96 -11.33 -15.26 -27.47
CA GLY A 96 -11.13 -14.24 -26.43
C GLY A 96 -12.18 -14.25 -25.32
N ILE A 97 -13.07 -15.24 -25.27
CA ILE A 97 -14.15 -15.32 -24.27
C ILE A 97 -13.58 -15.79 -22.93
N PRO A 98 -13.93 -15.15 -21.78
CA PRO A 98 -13.34 -15.44 -20.50
C PRO A 98 -14.04 -16.64 -19.86
N PHE A 99 -13.33 -17.39 -19.05
CA PHE A 99 -13.95 -18.44 -18.23
C PHE A 99 -14.54 -17.81 -16.97
N ASP A 100 -15.75 -18.25 -16.60
CA ASP A 100 -16.35 -17.84 -15.34
C ASP A 100 -15.68 -18.59 -14.19
N ASN A 101 -14.81 -17.90 -13.45
CA ASN A 101 -14.06 -18.47 -12.32
C ASN A 101 -14.97 -18.80 -11.12
N SER A 102 -16.27 -18.47 -11.15
CA SER A 102 -17.16 -18.62 -10.00
C SER A 102 -17.63 -20.07 -9.73
N ARG A 103 -17.32 -21.04 -10.61
CA ARG A 103 -18.00 -22.35 -10.53
C ARG A 103 -17.23 -23.65 -10.80
N THR A 104 -15.91 -23.64 -10.94
CA THR A 104 -15.21 -24.90 -11.30
C THR A 104 -14.11 -25.26 -10.31
N ASN A 105 -14.24 -26.46 -9.75
CA ASN A 105 -13.16 -27.17 -9.08
C ASN A 105 -11.92 -27.24 -9.99
N PRO A 106 -10.69 -27.25 -9.45
CA PRO A 106 -9.43 -27.21 -10.21
C PRO A 106 -9.19 -28.41 -11.15
N THR A 107 -10.11 -29.37 -11.22
CA THR A 107 -10.06 -30.59 -12.03
C THR A 107 -10.89 -30.53 -13.32
N ASP A 108 -11.69 -29.49 -13.56
CA ASP A 108 -12.43 -29.35 -14.81
C ASP A 108 -11.56 -28.72 -15.90
N MET A 109 -11.18 -29.55 -16.89
CA MET A 109 -10.57 -29.10 -18.14
C MET A 109 -11.43 -28.01 -18.77
N SER A 110 -10.89 -26.78 -18.84
CA SER A 110 -11.51 -25.66 -19.55
C SER A 110 -11.79 -26.08 -21.00
N SER A 111 -13.04 -25.96 -21.43
CA SER A 111 -13.43 -26.13 -22.83
C SER A 111 -13.80 -24.77 -23.41
N CYS A 112 -13.58 -24.57 -24.71
CA CYS A 112 -13.98 -23.35 -25.37
C CYS A 112 -15.51 -23.23 -25.32
N PRO A 113 -16.07 -22.13 -24.80
CA PRO A 113 -17.52 -21.95 -24.71
C PRO A 113 -18.21 -21.85 -26.08
N VAL A 114 -17.46 -21.54 -27.15
CA VAL A 114 -17.99 -21.44 -28.52
C VAL A 114 -17.93 -22.78 -29.26
N THR A 115 -16.82 -23.52 -29.12
CA THR A 115 -16.57 -24.72 -29.93
C THR A 115 -16.77 -26.03 -29.16
N GLY A 116 -16.88 -25.96 -27.83
CA GLY A 116 -16.90 -27.12 -26.95
C GLY A 116 -15.58 -27.91 -26.91
N VAL A 117 -14.54 -27.46 -27.65
CA VAL A 117 -13.26 -28.14 -27.72
C VAL A 117 -12.53 -27.98 -26.40
N LYS A 118 -12.00 -29.10 -25.89
CA LYS A 118 -11.13 -29.13 -24.72
C LYS A 118 -9.85 -28.32 -24.99
N LEU A 119 -9.60 -27.33 -24.14
CA LEU A 119 -8.46 -26.44 -24.26
C LEU A 119 -7.29 -26.99 -23.43
N GLY A 120 -6.14 -27.13 -24.09
CA GLY A 120 -4.87 -27.36 -23.42
C GLY A 120 -4.28 -26.05 -22.89
N VAL A 121 -3.14 -26.17 -22.19
CA VAL A 121 -2.43 -25.01 -21.61
C VAL A 121 -2.05 -23.97 -22.68
N LEU A 122 -1.74 -24.40 -23.90
CA LEU A 122 -1.35 -23.53 -25.02
C LEU A 122 -2.54 -22.79 -25.69
N ASP A 123 -3.76 -23.25 -25.43
CA ASP A 123 -4.99 -22.69 -25.99
C ASP A 123 -5.60 -21.62 -25.07
N LEU A 124 -4.99 -21.41 -23.90
CA LEU A 124 -5.39 -20.42 -22.91
C LEU A 124 -4.55 -19.16 -23.07
N VAL A 125 -5.23 -18.03 -23.05
CA VAL A 125 -4.62 -16.71 -22.92
C VAL A 125 -4.85 -16.25 -21.50
N ASP A 126 -3.75 -16.07 -20.78
CA ASP A 126 -3.70 -15.73 -19.37
C ASP A 126 -3.44 -14.25 -19.08
N SER A 127 -3.16 -13.47 -20.12
CA SER A 127 -2.93 -12.03 -20.10
C SER A 127 -4.19 -11.22 -20.42
N SER A 128 -5.37 -11.79 -20.19
CA SER A 128 -6.64 -11.12 -20.43
C SER A 128 -7.17 -10.49 -19.14
N VAL A 129 -7.83 -9.34 -19.28
CA VAL A 129 -8.46 -8.61 -18.17
C VAL A 129 -9.89 -8.29 -18.54
N LYS A 130 -10.82 -8.54 -17.63
CA LYS A 130 -12.23 -8.18 -17.74
C LYS A 130 -12.43 -6.75 -17.22
N ILE A 131 -13.14 -5.92 -17.98
CA ILE A 131 -13.53 -4.54 -17.63
C ILE A 131 -15.06 -4.47 -17.63
N GLY A 132 -15.65 -4.27 -16.45
CA GLY A 132 -17.09 -4.41 -16.27
C GLY A 132 -17.58 -5.81 -16.69
N GLU A 133 -18.83 -5.97 -17.10
CA GLU A 133 -19.38 -7.30 -17.42
C GLU A 133 -19.01 -7.82 -18.82
N HIS A 134 -18.82 -6.92 -19.80
CA HIS A 134 -18.86 -7.28 -21.22
C HIS A 134 -17.57 -7.02 -21.99
N THR A 135 -16.59 -6.33 -21.39
CA THR A 135 -15.36 -5.95 -22.11
C THR A 135 -14.19 -6.78 -21.63
N ILE A 136 -13.39 -7.29 -22.57
CA ILE A 136 -12.16 -8.04 -22.28
C ILE A 136 -11.05 -7.40 -23.09
N LEU A 137 -9.98 -7.03 -22.41
CA LEU A 137 -8.78 -6.54 -23.06
C LEU A 137 -7.68 -7.59 -22.95
N TYR A 138 -7.07 -7.87 -24.09
CA TYR A 138 -5.81 -8.59 -24.12
C TYR A 138 -4.68 -7.63 -23.74
N MET A 139 -4.04 -7.88 -22.61
CA MET A 139 -2.98 -7.05 -22.06
C MET A 139 -1.71 -7.89 -21.81
N PRO A 140 -0.84 -8.06 -22.82
CA PRO A 140 0.36 -8.88 -22.70
C PRO A 140 1.33 -8.42 -21.60
N SER A 141 1.24 -7.17 -21.13
CA SER A 141 1.97 -6.69 -19.95
C SER A 141 1.54 -7.35 -18.63
N PHE A 142 0.33 -7.92 -18.54
CA PHE A 142 -0.13 -8.69 -17.38
C PHE A 142 0.38 -10.13 -17.35
N GLN A 143 1.05 -10.58 -18.42
CA GLN A 143 1.59 -11.93 -18.55
C GLN A 143 2.74 -12.22 -17.56
N CYS A 144 3.20 -11.20 -16.83
CA CYS A 144 4.22 -11.34 -15.77
C CYS A 144 3.66 -11.91 -14.44
N CYS A 145 2.36 -12.22 -14.36
CA CYS A 145 1.71 -12.51 -13.09
C CYS A 145 1.70 -13.98 -12.64
N GLN A 146 2.09 -14.95 -13.49
CA GLN A 146 1.85 -16.38 -13.21
C GLN A 146 2.98 -17.10 -12.45
N ASP A 147 4.24 -16.65 -12.54
CA ASP A 147 5.39 -17.38 -11.98
C ASP A 147 6.01 -16.73 -10.73
N LEU A 148 5.45 -15.64 -10.22
CA LEU A 148 5.94 -15.06 -8.97
C LEU A 148 5.29 -15.78 -7.79
N GLN A 149 6.08 -16.60 -7.10
CA GLN A 149 5.67 -17.34 -5.92
C GLN A 149 4.94 -16.42 -4.93
N LYS A 150 3.81 -16.90 -4.39
CA LYS A 150 3.12 -16.23 -3.27
C LYS A 150 4.14 -16.00 -2.17
N VAL A 151 4.16 -14.78 -1.64
CA VAL A 151 5.17 -14.34 -0.67
C VAL A 151 5.15 -15.27 0.55
N PRO A 152 6.30 -15.81 0.98
CA PRO A 152 6.38 -16.55 2.23
C PRO A 152 6.05 -15.61 3.39
N LEU A 153 5.03 -15.96 4.16
CA LEU A 153 4.68 -15.25 5.40
C LEU A 153 5.60 -15.75 6.53
N PRO A 154 6.20 -14.86 7.34
CA PRO A 154 6.14 -13.40 7.27
C PRO A 154 7.11 -12.78 6.24
N THR A 155 6.72 -11.64 5.65
CA THR A 155 7.57 -10.87 4.74
C THR A 155 8.76 -10.26 5.49
N ASN A 156 9.97 -10.53 5.04
CA ASN A 156 11.19 -10.01 5.68
C ASN A 156 11.62 -8.67 5.06
N PHE A 157 11.89 -7.70 5.93
CA PHE A 157 12.48 -6.41 5.61
C PHE A 157 13.84 -6.31 6.30
N ASN A 158 14.91 -6.33 5.52
CA ASN A 158 16.26 -6.17 6.05
C ASN A 158 16.55 -4.69 6.21
N VAL A 159 16.78 -4.24 7.45
CA VAL A 159 17.15 -2.86 7.75
C VAL A 159 18.57 -2.61 7.25
N VAL A 160 18.68 -1.70 6.30
CA VAL A 160 19.93 -1.34 5.62
C VAL A 160 20.65 -0.27 6.41
N GLU A 161 19.96 0.83 6.69
CA GLU A 161 20.51 2.03 7.34
C GLU A 161 19.43 2.94 7.94
N ARG A 162 19.88 3.96 8.68
CA ARG A 162 19.05 5.08 9.15
C ARG A 162 19.26 6.27 8.23
N THR A 163 18.20 7.02 7.96
CA THR A 163 18.25 8.25 7.16
C THR A 163 17.54 9.39 7.87
N ASN A 164 17.99 10.63 7.67
CA ASN A 164 17.31 11.82 8.20
C ASN A 164 16.11 12.14 7.30
N LEU A 165 14.95 12.37 7.90
CA LEU A 165 13.72 12.63 7.16
C LEU A 165 13.77 13.97 6.43
N SER A 166 14.42 14.97 7.02
CA SER A 166 14.71 16.27 6.38
C SER A 166 15.55 16.19 5.10
N SER A 167 16.26 15.09 4.84
CA SER A 167 17.03 14.87 3.61
C SER A 167 16.33 14.00 2.56
N LEU A 168 15.16 13.46 2.91
CA LEU A 168 14.42 12.57 2.03
C LEU A 168 13.64 13.40 1.00
N ASP A 169 13.92 13.15 -0.28
CA ASP A 169 13.12 13.71 -1.36
C ASP A 169 11.77 12.98 -1.43
N GLU A 170 10.66 13.71 -1.23
CA GLU A 170 9.32 13.13 -1.34
C GLU A 170 9.04 12.60 -2.75
N GLY A 171 9.72 13.13 -3.77
CA GLY A 171 9.59 12.72 -5.17
C GLY A 171 10.03 11.29 -5.45
N ILE A 172 10.83 10.67 -4.56
CA ILE A 172 11.25 9.26 -4.68
C ILE A 172 10.40 8.30 -3.85
N ILE A 173 9.44 8.80 -3.08
CA ILE A 173 8.56 7.95 -2.26
C ILE A 173 7.33 7.58 -3.10
N LEU A 174 7.21 6.30 -3.43
CA LEU A 174 6.19 5.79 -4.32
C LEU A 174 5.17 4.90 -3.60
N GLY A 175 4.04 4.74 -4.28
CA GLY A 175 3.06 3.70 -4.01
C GLY A 175 2.31 3.84 -2.69
N ALA A 176 1.73 2.72 -2.28
CA ALA A 176 0.81 2.65 -1.15
C ALA A 176 1.53 2.79 0.19
N SER A 177 0.89 3.52 1.12
CA SER A 177 1.32 3.59 2.51
C SER A 177 0.73 2.43 3.32
N TYR A 178 1.57 1.78 4.11
CA TYR A 178 1.16 0.70 5.02
C TYR A 178 1.39 1.12 6.47
N ILE A 179 0.37 0.96 7.30
CA ILE A 179 0.47 1.17 8.73
C ILE A 179 1.14 -0.07 9.34
N VAL A 180 2.22 0.16 10.08
CA VAL A 180 3.00 -0.88 10.74
C VAL A 180 2.69 -0.86 12.23
N THR A 181 2.25 -2.00 12.74
CA THR A 181 1.96 -2.22 14.17
C THR A 181 2.74 -3.41 14.70
N PRO A 182 3.10 -3.45 15.99
CA PRO A 182 3.80 -4.61 16.54
C PRO A 182 2.88 -5.83 16.55
N ALA A 183 3.40 -6.97 16.11
CA ALA A 183 2.66 -8.22 16.15
C ALA A 183 2.60 -8.77 17.59
N PHE A 184 1.45 -9.35 17.94
CA PHE A 184 1.26 -10.10 19.18
C PHE A 184 1.18 -11.60 18.85
N SER A 185 2.02 -12.43 19.45
CA SER A 185 1.91 -13.89 19.31
C SER A 185 0.97 -14.42 20.40
N GLY A 186 -0.22 -14.89 20.01
CA GLY A 186 -1.24 -15.41 20.93
C GLY A 186 -0.99 -16.82 21.49
N LEU A 187 0.11 -17.47 21.10
CA LEU A 187 0.43 -18.86 21.44
C LEU A 187 1.80 -18.90 22.15
N ASP A 188 1.77 -19.05 23.48
CA ASP A 188 2.83 -19.54 24.38
C ASP A 188 4.09 -18.72 24.71
N ASP A 189 4.22 -17.45 24.32
CA ASP A 189 5.42 -16.66 24.71
C ASP A 189 5.08 -15.19 25.01
N THR A 190 4.23 -14.99 26.02
CA THR A 190 3.75 -13.66 26.47
C THR A 190 4.90 -12.68 26.68
N ASP A 191 6.00 -13.13 27.27
CA ASP A 191 7.18 -12.29 27.56
C ASP A 191 7.89 -11.81 26.29
N LYS A 192 8.01 -12.67 25.27
CA LYS A 192 8.60 -12.28 23.97
C LYS A 192 7.68 -11.35 23.20
N SER A 193 6.37 -11.60 23.25
CA SER A 193 5.39 -10.71 22.62
C SER A 193 5.39 -9.33 23.26
N GLU A 194 5.44 -9.26 24.60
CA GLU A 194 5.53 -8.01 25.33
C GLU A 194 6.84 -7.27 25.03
N LEU A 195 7.95 -8.00 24.98
CA LEU A 195 9.25 -7.44 24.59
C LEU A 195 9.21 -6.87 23.17
N ASN A 196 8.63 -7.57 22.21
CA ASN A 196 8.49 -7.10 20.82
C ASN A 196 7.73 -5.76 20.74
N VAL A 197 6.63 -5.63 21.49
CA VAL A 197 5.83 -4.39 21.55
C VAL A 197 6.62 -3.26 22.20
N LYS A 198 7.35 -3.55 23.29
CA LYS A 198 8.20 -2.55 23.96
C LYS A 198 9.32 -2.08 23.04
N LEU A 199 10.03 -3.00 22.37
CA LEU A 199 11.09 -2.69 21.41
C LEU A 199 10.57 -1.82 20.26
N PHE A 200 9.44 -2.20 19.68
CA PHE A 200 8.81 -1.43 18.60
C PHE A 200 8.49 0.00 19.04
N ARG A 201 7.86 0.17 20.22
CA ARG A 201 7.51 1.49 20.75
C ARG A 201 8.73 2.35 21.05
N VAL A 202 9.75 1.77 21.67
CA VAL A 202 11.00 2.49 21.98
C VAL A 202 11.71 2.89 20.69
N LEU A 203 11.81 1.99 19.72
CA LEU A 203 12.37 2.30 18.41
C LEU A 203 11.62 3.44 17.72
N CYS A 204 10.28 3.39 17.73
CA CYS A 204 9.43 4.46 17.19
C CYS A 204 9.72 5.81 17.86
N GLY A 205 9.78 5.83 19.18
CA GLY A 205 10.08 7.05 19.94
C GLY A 205 11.47 7.62 19.64
N ILE A 206 12.49 6.76 19.54
CA ILE A 206 13.86 7.19 19.21
C ILE A 206 13.94 7.74 17.79
N LEU A 207 13.36 7.04 16.81
CA LEU A 207 13.36 7.50 15.42
C LEU A 207 12.62 8.82 15.27
N HIS A 208 11.47 8.96 15.94
CA HIS A 208 10.70 10.20 15.96
C HIS A 208 11.48 11.37 16.56
N SER A 209 12.13 11.17 17.71
CA SER A 209 12.87 12.25 18.38
C SER A 209 14.12 12.69 17.62
N LEU A 210 14.67 11.80 16.79
CA LEU A 210 15.83 12.09 15.95
C LEU A 210 15.47 12.62 14.56
N ASP A 211 14.19 12.72 14.22
CA ASP A 211 13.73 13.00 12.85
C ASP A 211 14.36 12.03 11.82
N GLN A 212 14.32 10.73 12.12
CA GLN A 212 14.94 9.68 11.32
C GLN A 212 13.97 8.57 10.92
N GLY A 213 14.23 7.97 9.76
CA GLY A 213 13.56 6.76 9.28
C GLY A 213 14.53 5.60 9.09
N LEU A 214 13.99 4.39 8.87
CA LEU A 214 14.78 3.21 8.51
C LEU A 214 14.60 2.87 7.03
N VAL A 215 15.71 2.81 6.30
CA VAL A 215 15.72 2.26 4.94
C VAL A 215 15.81 0.74 5.05
N CYS A 216 14.86 0.07 4.42
CA CYS A 216 14.70 -1.37 4.43
C CYS A 216 14.75 -1.91 3.01
N SER A 217 15.22 -3.15 2.86
CA SER A 217 15.18 -3.88 1.59
C SER A 217 14.39 -5.18 1.75
N SER A 218 13.65 -5.56 0.72
CA SER A 218 12.94 -6.83 0.66
C SER A 218 12.95 -7.37 -0.78
N ASN A 219 12.87 -8.68 -0.94
CA ASN A 219 12.60 -9.33 -2.22
C ASN A 219 11.10 -9.48 -2.48
N CYS A 220 10.26 -8.74 -1.76
CA CYS A 220 8.82 -8.72 -1.90
C CYS A 220 8.39 -7.31 -2.34
N ASN A 221 7.57 -7.25 -3.38
CA ASN A 221 6.78 -6.07 -3.70
C ASN A 221 5.45 -6.17 -2.95
N ILE A 222 5.30 -5.35 -1.90
CA ILE A 222 4.10 -5.37 -1.04
C ILE A 222 2.84 -4.82 -1.71
N GLU A 223 2.97 -3.98 -2.73
CA GLU A 223 1.83 -3.43 -3.48
C GLU A 223 1.16 -4.51 -4.32
N THR A 224 1.96 -5.43 -4.85
CA THR A 224 1.49 -6.57 -5.65
C THR A 224 1.37 -7.87 -4.85
N ALA A 225 1.85 -7.87 -3.61
CA ALA A 225 2.01 -9.06 -2.76
C ALA A 225 2.75 -10.21 -3.46
N LYS A 226 3.82 -9.89 -4.21
CA LYS A 226 4.60 -10.85 -4.99
C LYS A 226 6.09 -10.79 -4.69
N GLN A 227 6.74 -11.94 -4.77
CA GLN A 227 8.20 -12.00 -4.73
C GLN A 227 8.79 -11.44 -6.02
N THR A 228 9.87 -10.68 -5.93
CA THR A 228 10.58 -10.07 -7.05
C THR A 228 11.97 -10.69 -7.20
N SER A 229 12.51 -10.69 -8.43
CA SER A 229 13.89 -11.08 -8.72
C SER A 229 14.92 -10.00 -8.33
N PHE A 230 14.46 -8.78 -8.10
CA PHE A 230 15.24 -7.62 -7.65
C PHE A 230 14.85 -7.21 -6.22
N LEU A 231 15.70 -6.42 -5.57
CA LEU A 231 15.39 -5.86 -4.25
C LEU A 231 14.49 -4.63 -4.39
N CYS A 232 13.36 -4.66 -3.69
CA CYS A 232 12.53 -3.50 -3.45
C CYS A 232 13.03 -2.77 -2.19
N TYR A 233 13.13 -1.45 -2.27
CA TYR A 233 13.51 -0.61 -1.14
C TYR A 233 12.29 0.08 -0.54
N TYR A 234 12.34 0.27 0.77
CA TYR A 234 11.25 0.83 1.56
C TYR A 234 11.79 1.78 2.61
N ILE A 235 11.02 2.79 2.95
CA ILE A 235 11.28 3.67 4.09
C ILE A 235 10.24 3.41 5.17
N LEU A 236 10.71 3.14 6.38
CA LEU A 236 9.90 3.04 7.59
C LEU A 236 10.00 4.36 8.35
N LEU A 237 8.89 5.08 8.38
CA LEU A 237 8.74 6.41 8.95
C LEU A 237 8.08 6.29 10.34
N PRO A 238 8.67 6.88 11.39
CA PRO A 238 8.04 6.91 12.71
C PRO A 238 6.83 7.86 12.75
N SER A 239 5.88 7.59 13.63
CA SER A 239 4.78 8.50 13.95
C SER A 239 4.72 8.76 15.45
N GLU A 240 4.26 9.96 15.83
CA GLU A 240 4.08 10.40 17.22
C GLU A 240 3.17 9.44 18.02
N LYS A 241 2.21 8.78 17.37
CA LYS A 241 1.23 7.89 18.01
C LYS A 241 1.71 6.46 18.30
N GLY A 242 3.01 6.20 18.13
CA GLY A 242 3.61 4.90 18.42
C GLY A 242 3.28 3.82 17.39
N VAL A 243 2.91 4.22 16.18
CA VAL A 243 2.85 3.39 14.96
C VAL A 243 3.91 3.86 13.99
N MET A 244 4.22 3.07 12.98
CA MET A 244 5.11 3.49 11.90
C MET A 244 4.40 3.37 10.55
N ILE A 245 4.90 4.06 9.54
CA ILE A 245 4.40 4.02 8.17
C ILE A 245 5.49 3.46 7.28
N LEU A 246 5.18 2.42 6.53
CA LEU A 246 6.07 1.85 5.52
C LEU A 246 5.64 2.34 4.13
N ARG A 247 6.57 2.90 3.36
CA ARG A 247 6.36 3.32 1.97
C ARG A 247 7.45 2.79 1.06
N ARG A 248 7.15 2.59 -0.22
CA ARG A 248 8.11 2.14 -1.22
C ARG A 248 9.00 3.30 -1.64
N LEU A 249 10.28 3.00 -1.89
CA LEU A 249 11.23 3.93 -2.50
C LEU A 249 11.42 3.56 -3.96
N ALA A 250 11.46 4.56 -4.82
CA ALA A 250 11.75 4.40 -6.24
C ALA A 250 13.14 3.82 -6.46
N GLY A 251 13.23 2.79 -7.31
CA GLY A 251 14.50 2.38 -7.89
C GLY A 251 15.03 3.45 -8.85
N SER A 252 16.34 3.45 -9.10
CA SER A 252 16.96 4.35 -10.10
C SER A 252 16.34 4.22 -11.50
N GLU A 253 15.82 3.03 -11.81
CA GLU A 253 15.12 2.66 -13.03
C GLU A 253 13.69 3.21 -13.10
N GLU A 254 13.12 3.68 -11.97
CA GLU A 254 11.77 4.25 -11.87
C GLU A 254 11.79 5.78 -11.80
N VAL A 255 12.97 6.40 -11.60
CA VAL A 255 13.15 7.85 -11.58
C VAL A 255 13.51 8.35 -12.98
N PHE A 256 12.55 8.99 -13.64
CA PHE A 256 12.81 9.62 -14.93
C PHE A 256 13.56 10.94 -14.76
N PRO A 257 14.51 11.26 -15.66
CA PRO A 257 15.17 12.56 -15.65
C PRO A 257 14.13 13.67 -15.87
N VAL A 258 14.14 14.66 -14.98
CA VAL A 258 13.30 15.85 -15.12
C VAL A 258 13.73 16.59 -16.39
N PRO A 259 12.80 16.96 -17.29
CA PRO A 259 13.15 17.75 -18.47
C PRO A 259 13.81 19.07 -18.05
N ASP A 260 14.80 19.53 -18.82
CA ASP A 260 15.55 20.74 -18.49
C ASP A 260 14.61 21.98 -18.48
N ILE A 261 14.31 22.44 -17.27
CA ILE A 261 13.37 23.54 -17.02
C ILE A 261 14.07 24.91 -17.01
N THR A 262 15.37 24.97 -17.28
CA THR A 262 16.15 26.23 -17.23
C THR A 262 15.54 27.32 -18.13
N ASN A 263 14.93 26.93 -19.26
CA ASN A 263 14.24 27.85 -20.15
C ASN A 263 12.93 28.45 -19.58
N ILE A 264 12.25 27.78 -18.64
CA ILE A 264 11.00 28.28 -18.05
C ILE A 264 11.27 29.33 -16.96
N ALA A 265 12.33 29.13 -16.17
CA ALA A 265 12.73 30.07 -15.12
C ALA A 265 13.17 31.44 -15.66
N CYS A 266 13.55 31.52 -16.95
CA CYS A 266 13.97 32.76 -17.60
C CYS A 266 12.83 33.56 -18.25
N ILE A 267 11.56 33.09 -18.17
CA ILE A 267 10.43 33.83 -18.72
C ILE A 267 10.04 34.94 -17.74
N PRO A 268 10.22 36.23 -18.07
CA PRO A 268 9.84 37.31 -17.17
C PRO A 268 8.33 37.35 -17.01
N VAL A 269 7.85 37.19 -15.77
CA VAL A 269 6.43 37.35 -15.44
C VAL A 269 6.14 38.83 -15.25
N SER A 270 5.16 39.36 -15.98
CA SER A 270 4.73 40.75 -15.80
C SER A 270 3.96 40.91 -14.47
N LYS A 271 4.13 42.07 -13.82
CA LYS A 271 3.43 42.39 -12.56
C LYS A 271 1.91 42.38 -12.70
N ASP A 272 1.38 42.63 -13.89
CA ASP A 272 -0.06 42.63 -14.15
C ASP A 272 -0.62 41.20 -14.09
N ILE A 273 0.11 40.22 -14.62
CA ILE A 273 -0.24 38.79 -14.53
C ILE A 273 -0.20 38.34 -13.06
N GLU A 274 0.86 38.70 -12.33
CA GLU A 274 1.01 38.34 -10.92
C GLU A 274 -0.11 38.94 -10.06
N SER A 275 -0.40 40.24 -10.25
CA SER A 275 -1.44 40.96 -9.50
C SER A 275 -2.84 40.44 -9.83
N SER A 276 -3.11 40.12 -11.11
CA SER A 276 -4.40 39.54 -11.52
C SER A 276 -4.58 38.11 -10.98
N LEU A 277 -3.50 37.32 -10.90
CA LEU A 277 -3.55 35.98 -10.34
C LEU A 277 -3.78 36.04 -8.83
N GLN A 278 -3.05 36.89 -8.10
CA GLN A 278 -3.28 37.12 -6.67
C GLN A 278 -4.71 37.58 -6.39
N ALA A 279 -5.22 38.57 -7.14
CA ALA A 279 -6.59 39.05 -6.98
C ALA A 279 -7.65 37.98 -7.29
N SER A 280 -7.33 37.03 -8.17
CA SER A 280 -8.20 35.89 -8.47
C SER A 280 -8.14 34.83 -7.38
N LEU A 281 -6.94 34.50 -6.88
CA LEU A 281 -6.74 33.52 -5.81
C LEU A 281 -7.34 33.99 -4.48
N LEU A 282 -7.34 35.29 -4.20
CA LEU A 282 -7.99 35.87 -3.01
C LEU A 282 -9.53 35.75 -3.02
N LYS A 283 -10.14 35.33 -4.15
CA LYS A 283 -11.58 35.13 -4.29
C LYS A 283 -12.03 33.67 -4.14
N VAL A 284 -11.08 32.72 -4.01
CA VAL A 284 -11.31 31.26 -3.86
C VAL A 284 -11.31 30.86 -2.39
#